data_AF-A0A424KNU8-F1
#
_entry.id   AF-A0A424KNU8-F1
#
_cell.length_a   1.000
_cell.length_b   1.000
_cell.length_c   1.000
_cell.angle_alpha   90.00
_cell.angle_beta   90.00
_cell.angle_gamma   90.00
#
_symmetry.space_group_name_H-M   'P 1'
#
loop_
_entity.id
_entity.type
_entity.pdbx_description
1 polymer ?
#
loop_
_entity_poly.entity_id
_entity_poly.type
_entity_poly.pdbx_seq_one_letter_code
_entity_poly.pdbx_strand_id
1 'polypeptide(L)'
;MIYPVDVEDAPDHRSKLPTDLVTWTTLLGHWTDLVKAGEGLRRAAESNADASRWRDSIPEVIRLQAITFALGDLDRLEVPDRGLARDRAGLGIEAAHEVLERIWTGQPFPESLAEIARDAADAINLAVYAGLRWIRWIGSEHLEMPLVDLATQGAQGTFACAQPGTILQSGSPVAWWAERDRPPELEGAGFEIVSGPPVQIYRRLESDGHRIRDLVASISSVRDGLPLLVPVCLAGESIGRFTVEAPSWLETNRSAFKAAAADLTLEFEIEAKPPSPD
;
A
#
# COMPACT_ATOMS: atom_id res chain seq x y z
N MET A 1 7.82 48.64 38.38
CA MET A 1 6.68 48.92 37.47
C MET A 1 7.22 48.79 36.06
N ILE A 2 7.17 47.58 35.52
CA ILE A 2 7.63 47.20 34.18
C ILE A 2 6.54 46.27 33.65
N TYR A 3 5.84 46.69 32.61
CA TYR A 3 4.83 45.88 31.92
C TYR A 3 5.55 44.81 31.08
N PRO A 4 5.16 43.53 31.11
CA PRO A 4 5.46 42.62 30.02
C PRO A 4 4.49 42.89 28.88
N VAL A 5 5.06 43.08 27.69
CA VAL A 5 4.39 43.23 26.41
C VAL A 5 3.89 41.85 25.97
N ASP A 6 2.61 41.77 25.62
CA ASP A 6 2.00 40.62 24.94
C ASP A 6 2.76 40.34 23.63
N VAL A 7 3.32 39.14 23.51
CA VAL A 7 3.85 38.65 22.23
C VAL A 7 2.68 38.05 21.48
N GLU A 8 2.16 38.87 20.56
CA GLU A 8 1.16 38.53 19.55
C GLU A 8 1.67 37.39 18.66
N ASP A 9 0.80 36.38 18.48
CA ASP A 9 0.99 35.21 17.61
C ASP A 9 1.49 35.63 16.22
N ALA A 10 2.69 35.20 15.86
CA ALA A 10 3.13 35.21 14.47
C ALA A 10 2.47 34.02 13.73
N PRO A 11 1.75 34.24 12.62
CA PRO A 11 1.20 33.12 11.85
C PRO A 11 2.34 32.32 11.21
N ASP A 12 2.39 31.02 11.51
CA ASP A 12 3.31 30.05 10.93
C ASP A 12 3.06 29.94 9.41
N HIS A 13 3.94 30.56 8.62
CA HIS A 13 4.00 30.46 7.17
C HIS A 13 4.62 29.12 6.73
N ARG A 14 4.00 28.00 7.11
CA ARG A 14 4.18 26.70 6.46
C ARG A 14 2.86 25.95 6.37
N SER A 15 1.86 26.62 5.79
CA SER A 15 0.75 25.91 5.14
C SER A 15 1.31 25.14 3.94
N LYS A 16 1.89 23.97 4.20
CA LYS A 16 2.01 22.93 3.20
C LYS A 16 0.58 22.54 2.88
N LEU A 17 0.12 22.86 1.67
CA LEU A 17 -1.14 22.35 1.17
C LEU A 17 -1.17 20.85 1.45
N PRO A 18 -2.27 20.30 2.02
CA PRO A 18 -2.43 18.86 2.18
C PRO A 18 -2.05 18.17 0.87
N THR A 19 -1.26 17.10 0.95
CA THR A 19 -0.78 16.37 -0.25
C THR A 19 -1.91 15.97 -1.19
N ASP A 20 -3.11 15.76 -0.63
CA ASP A 20 -4.36 15.51 -1.36
C ASP A 20 -4.78 16.70 -2.23
N LEU A 21 -4.68 17.93 -1.72
CA LEU A 21 -4.95 19.17 -2.44
C LEU A 21 -3.98 19.36 -3.61
N VAL A 22 -2.70 19.05 -3.42
CA VAL A 22 -1.68 19.11 -4.49
C VAL A 22 -1.98 18.07 -5.58
N THR A 23 -2.37 16.85 -5.20
CA THR A 23 -2.71 15.77 -6.15
C THR A 23 -3.95 16.13 -6.96
N TRP A 24 -4.99 16.68 -6.33
CA TRP A 24 -6.20 17.15 -7.02
C TRP A 24 -5.93 18.31 -7.98
N THR A 25 -5.04 19.24 -7.61
CA THR A 25 -4.72 20.40 -8.46
C THR A 25 -3.90 19.99 -9.68
N THR A 26 -2.92 19.10 -9.52
CA THR A 26 -2.16 18.50 -10.63
C THR A 26 -3.07 17.69 -11.55
N LEU A 27 -3.98 16.90 -10.96
CA LEU A 27 -4.95 16.14 -11.73
C LEU A 27 -5.88 17.04 -12.53
N LEU A 28 -6.45 18.07 -11.89
CA LEU A 28 -7.28 19.05 -12.57
C LEU A 28 -6.50 19.78 -13.67
N GLY A 29 -5.20 20.02 -13.46
CA GLY A 29 -4.26 20.47 -14.49
C GLY A 29 -4.21 19.51 -15.67
N HIS A 30 -3.96 18.22 -15.42
CA HIS A 30 -3.93 17.17 -16.46
C HIS A 30 -5.27 17.06 -17.20
N TRP A 31 -6.39 17.12 -16.48
CA TRP A 31 -7.74 17.15 -17.07
C TRP A 31 -7.97 18.38 -17.94
N THR A 32 -7.53 19.55 -17.47
CA THR A 32 -7.64 20.80 -18.21
C THR A 32 -6.78 20.76 -19.47
N ASP A 33 -5.57 20.19 -19.39
CA ASP A 33 -4.66 20.04 -20.51
C ASP A 33 -5.15 18.97 -21.49
N LEU A 34 -5.77 17.89 -21.02
CA LEU A 34 -6.46 16.89 -21.84
C LEU A 34 -7.66 17.51 -22.57
N VAL A 35 -8.45 18.36 -21.91
CA VAL A 35 -9.58 19.08 -22.54
C VAL A 35 -9.08 20.08 -23.58
N LYS A 36 -8.01 20.84 -23.28
CA LYS A 36 -7.36 21.75 -24.24
C LYS A 36 -6.77 20.99 -25.43
N ALA A 37 -6.12 19.86 -25.18
CA ALA A 37 -5.59 18.98 -26.22
C ALA A 37 -6.73 18.41 -27.07
N GLY A 38 -7.82 17.94 -26.44
CA GLY A 38 -9.05 17.50 -27.12
C GLY A 38 -9.66 18.56 -28.02
N GLU A 39 -9.68 19.82 -27.57
CA GLU A 39 -10.12 20.96 -28.36
C GLU A 39 -9.16 21.26 -29.54
N GLY A 40 -7.85 21.15 -29.32
CA GLY A 40 -6.83 21.26 -30.37
C GLY A 40 -6.95 20.15 -31.41
N LEU A 41 -7.19 18.92 -30.97
CA LEU A 41 -7.42 17.75 -31.83
C LEU A 41 -8.71 17.89 -32.63
N ARG A 42 -9.77 18.48 -32.06
CA ARG A 42 -11.01 18.79 -32.78
C ARG A 42 -10.82 19.83 -33.88
N ARG A 43 -9.84 20.74 -33.73
CA ARG A 43 -9.49 21.76 -34.73
C ARG A 43 -8.48 21.30 -35.77
N ALA A 44 -7.72 20.23 -35.50
CA ALA A 44 -6.91 19.58 -36.51
C ALA A 44 -7.81 19.07 -37.65
N ALA A 45 -7.36 19.18 -38.90
CA ALA A 45 -8.14 18.77 -40.06
C ALA A 45 -8.64 17.33 -39.88
N GLU A 46 -9.91 17.07 -40.24
CA GLU A 46 -10.56 15.75 -40.14
C GLU A 46 -9.77 14.62 -40.83
N SER A 47 -8.84 14.97 -41.73
CA SER A 47 -7.93 14.05 -42.42
C SER A 47 -6.73 13.57 -41.61
N ASN A 48 -6.47 14.11 -40.40
CA ASN A 48 -5.38 13.63 -39.56
C ASN A 48 -5.85 12.41 -38.73
N ALA A 49 -5.52 11.21 -39.21
CA ALA A 49 -5.90 9.95 -38.59
C ALA A 49 -5.39 9.82 -37.14
N ASP A 50 -4.20 10.32 -36.83
CA ASP A 50 -3.65 10.29 -35.46
C ASP A 50 -4.43 11.22 -34.54
N ALA A 51 -4.84 12.39 -35.03
CA ALA A 51 -5.66 13.30 -34.26
C ALA A 51 -7.05 12.71 -33.95
N SER A 52 -7.60 11.91 -34.87
CA SER A 52 -8.83 11.16 -34.61
C SER A 52 -8.63 10.09 -33.55
N ARG A 53 -7.59 9.25 -33.67
CA ARG A 53 -7.31 8.19 -32.67
C ARG A 53 -7.15 8.74 -31.27
N TRP A 54 -6.42 9.84 -31.12
CA TRP A 54 -6.29 10.53 -29.84
C TRP A 54 -7.63 11.00 -29.30
N ARG A 55 -8.45 11.65 -30.12
CA ARG A 55 -9.79 12.11 -29.73
C ARG A 55 -10.68 10.94 -29.30
N ASP A 56 -10.63 9.84 -30.04
CA ASP A 56 -11.40 8.63 -29.78
C ASP A 56 -10.90 7.89 -28.51
N SER A 57 -9.64 8.10 -28.11
CA SER A 57 -9.05 7.53 -26.88
C SER A 57 -9.47 8.28 -25.60
N ILE A 58 -9.91 9.54 -25.70
CA ILE A 58 -10.22 10.38 -24.54
C ILE A 58 -11.23 9.69 -23.60
N PRO A 59 -12.41 9.19 -24.04
CA PRO A 59 -13.38 8.59 -23.13
C PRO A 59 -12.81 7.44 -22.28
N GLU A 60 -11.89 6.64 -22.82
CA GLU A 60 -11.29 5.53 -22.09
C GLU A 60 -10.17 5.98 -21.15
N VAL A 61 -9.41 7.02 -21.51
CA VAL A 61 -8.51 7.71 -20.56
C VAL A 61 -9.31 8.21 -19.36
N ILE A 62 -10.45 8.85 -19.61
CA ILE A 62 -11.36 9.35 -18.57
C ILE A 62 -11.82 8.21 -17.66
N ARG A 63 -12.25 7.10 -18.25
CA ARG A 63 -12.71 5.93 -17.52
C ARG A 63 -11.61 5.33 -16.64
N LEU A 64 -10.41 5.10 -17.20
CA LEU A 64 -9.28 4.50 -16.46
C LEU A 64 -8.87 5.37 -15.28
N GLN A 65 -8.76 6.69 -15.48
CA GLN A 65 -8.45 7.62 -14.41
C GLN A 65 -9.55 7.65 -13.35
N ALA A 66 -10.83 7.71 -13.74
CA ALA A 66 -11.94 7.69 -12.80
C ALA A 66 -11.97 6.42 -11.95
N ILE A 67 -11.72 5.25 -12.55
CA ILE A 67 -11.60 3.98 -11.82
C ILE A 67 -10.40 4.02 -10.86
N THR A 68 -9.25 4.50 -11.31
CA THR A 68 -8.04 4.65 -10.48
C THR A 68 -8.32 5.46 -9.20
N PHE A 69 -9.01 6.60 -9.31
CA PHE A 69 -9.39 7.40 -8.14
C PHE A 69 -10.43 6.70 -7.25
N ALA A 70 -11.44 6.10 -7.85
CA ALA A 70 -12.47 5.39 -7.11
C ALA A 70 -11.89 4.23 -6.29
N LEU A 71 -10.88 3.53 -6.83
CA LEU A 71 -10.15 2.46 -6.13
C LEU A 71 -9.31 2.99 -4.96
N GLY A 72 -8.76 4.20 -5.07
CA GLY A 72 -8.04 4.86 -3.97
C GLY A 72 -8.93 5.20 -2.77
N ASP A 73 -10.22 5.40 -3.00
CA ASP A 73 -11.23 5.71 -1.98
C ASP A 73 -12.05 4.48 -1.52
N LEU A 74 -11.64 3.28 -1.92
CA LEU A 74 -12.39 2.04 -1.68
C LEU A 74 -12.60 1.75 -0.18
N ASP A 75 -11.72 2.23 0.69
CA ASP A 75 -11.81 2.06 2.13
C ASP A 75 -12.98 2.84 2.78
N ARG A 76 -13.60 3.76 2.05
CA ARG A 76 -14.82 4.48 2.45
C ARG A 76 -16.10 3.68 2.27
N LEU A 77 -16.05 2.58 1.51
CA LEU A 77 -17.18 1.67 1.36
C LEU A 77 -17.26 0.68 2.52
N GLU A 78 -18.47 0.20 2.80
CA GLU A 78 -18.68 -0.91 3.73
C GLU A 78 -17.99 -2.18 3.20
N VAL A 79 -17.42 -2.98 4.09
CA VAL A 79 -16.62 -4.17 3.74
C VAL A 79 -17.32 -5.11 2.74
N PRO A 80 -18.63 -5.44 2.88
CA PRO A 80 -19.31 -6.32 1.93
C PRO A 80 -19.37 -5.79 0.50
N ASP A 81 -19.32 -4.47 0.30
CA ASP A 81 -19.46 -3.83 -1.00
C ASP A 81 -18.11 -3.68 -1.73
N ARG A 82 -16.99 -3.76 -1.01
CA ARG A 82 -15.65 -3.54 -1.57
C ARG A 82 -15.26 -4.58 -2.62
N GLY A 83 -15.55 -5.86 -2.36
CA GLY A 83 -15.29 -6.94 -3.32
C GLY A 83 -16.00 -6.71 -4.66
N LEU A 84 -17.31 -6.42 -4.61
CA LEU A 84 -18.10 -6.12 -5.80
C LEU A 84 -17.61 -4.85 -6.53
N ALA A 85 -17.20 -3.82 -5.80
CA ALA A 85 -16.63 -2.62 -6.39
C ALA A 85 -15.30 -2.89 -7.11
N ARG A 86 -14.42 -3.74 -6.54
CA ARG A 86 -13.18 -4.20 -7.17
C ARG A 86 -13.46 -4.98 -8.44
N ASP A 87 -14.40 -5.93 -8.42
CA ASP A 87 -14.76 -6.73 -9.60
C ASP A 87 -15.27 -5.83 -10.75
N ARG A 88 -16.14 -4.85 -10.43
CA ARG A 88 -16.64 -3.89 -11.42
C ARG A 88 -15.53 -2.99 -11.97
N ALA A 89 -14.60 -2.56 -11.13
CA ALA A 89 -13.44 -1.79 -11.56
C ALA A 89 -12.54 -2.62 -12.50
N GLY A 90 -12.28 -3.89 -12.18
CA GLY A 90 -11.54 -4.81 -13.04
C GLY A 90 -12.14 -4.94 -14.43
N LEU A 91 -13.45 -5.24 -14.51
CA LEU A 91 -14.18 -5.29 -15.79
C LEU A 91 -14.14 -3.95 -16.54
N GLY A 92 -14.21 -2.83 -15.83
CA GLY A 92 -14.13 -1.49 -16.42
C GLY A 92 -12.76 -1.17 -17.01
N ILE A 93 -11.68 -1.62 -16.35
CA ILE A 93 -10.30 -1.47 -16.83
C ILE A 93 -10.08 -2.34 -18.07
N GLU A 94 -10.49 -3.61 -18.01
CA GLU A 94 -10.40 -4.54 -19.15
C GLU A 94 -11.14 -4.00 -20.39
N ALA A 95 -12.39 -3.56 -20.21
CA ALA A 95 -13.18 -2.98 -21.30
C ALA A 95 -12.54 -1.72 -21.90
N ALA A 96 -11.96 -0.84 -21.07
CA ALA A 96 -11.26 0.34 -21.55
C ALA A 96 -10.01 -0.02 -22.35
N HIS A 97 -9.26 -1.02 -21.88
CA HIS A 97 -8.06 -1.52 -22.55
C HIS A 97 -8.39 -2.06 -23.95
N GLU A 98 -9.40 -2.92 -24.07
CA GLU A 98 -9.83 -3.49 -25.36
C GLU A 98 -10.23 -2.40 -26.38
N VAL A 99 -10.87 -1.32 -25.92
CA VAL A 99 -11.24 -0.20 -26.78
C VAL A 99 -10.01 0.57 -27.24
N LEU A 100 -9.07 0.87 -26.33
CA LEU A 100 -7.81 1.55 -26.67
C LEU A 100 -6.97 0.73 -27.65
N GLU A 101 -6.81 -0.58 -27.42
CA GLU A 101 -6.11 -1.47 -28.36
C GLU A 101 -6.76 -1.43 -29.75
N ARG A 102 -8.10 -1.46 -29.81
CA ARG A 102 -8.83 -1.36 -31.08
C ARG A 102 -8.56 -0.04 -31.79
N ILE A 103 -8.61 1.09 -31.08
CA ILE A 103 -8.32 2.42 -31.62
C ILE A 103 -6.90 2.49 -32.19
N TRP A 104 -5.93 1.84 -31.56
CA TRP A 104 -4.51 1.89 -31.94
C TRP A 104 -4.03 0.68 -32.74
N THR A 105 -4.94 -0.20 -33.18
CA THR A 105 -4.61 -1.39 -33.98
C THR A 105 -3.72 -1.06 -35.16
N GLY A 106 -2.59 -1.77 -35.28
CA GLY A 106 -1.63 -1.63 -36.36
C GLY A 106 -0.79 -0.34 -36.31
N GLN A 107 -0.87 0.41 -35.21
CA GLN A 107 -0.03 1.57 -34.91
C GLN A 107 0.75 1.35 -33.61
N PRO A 108 1.85 2.09 -33.38
CA PRO A 108 2.50 2.10 -32.07
C PRO A 108 1.55 2.61 -31.00
N PHE A 109 1.46 1.90 -29.87
CA PHE A 109 0.65 2.33 -28.73
C PHE A 109 1.36 3.48 -28.00
N PRO A 110 0.71 4.65 -27.80
CA PRO A 110 1.35 5.79 -27.14
C PRO A 110 1.77 5.50 -25.71
N GLU A 111 2.96 5.97 -25.33
CA GLU A 111 3.53 5.78 -23.99
C GLU A 111 2.64 6.34 -22.87
N SER A 112 2.09 7.55 -23.06
CA SER A 112 1.20 8.16 -22.06
C SER A 112 -0.11 7.40 -21.86
N LEU A 113 -0.64 6.71 -22.89
CA LEU A 113 -1.78 5.81 -22.72
C LEU A 113 -1.38 4.54 -21.98
N ALA A 114 -0.16 4.03 -22.22
CA ALA A 114 0.38 2.89 -21.50
C ALA A 114 0.60 3.19 -20.01
N GLU A 115 1.05 4.40 -19.69
CA GLU A 115 1.18 4.88 -18.31
C GLU A 115 -0.17 4.91 -17.59
N ILE A 116 -1.20 5.52 -18.21
CA ILE A 116 -2.55 5.57 -17.62
C ILE A 116 -3.14 4.17 -17.40
N ALA A 117 -2.92 3.25 -18.36
CA ALA A 117 -3.36 1.87 -18.21
C ALA A 117 -2.60 1.14 -17.08
N ARG A 118 -1.30 1.41 -16.93
CA ARG A 118 -0.48 0.87 -15.83
C ARG A 118 -0.94 1.40 -14.47
N ASP A 119 -1.21 2.70 -14.36
CA ASP A 119 -1.72 3.30 -13.11
C ASP A 119 -3.04 2.64 -12.67
N ALA A 120 -3.94 2.37 -13.61
CA ALA A 120 -5.20 1.68 -13.32
C ALA A 120 -4.97 0.22 -12.89
N ALA A 121 -4.04 -0.48 -13.54
CA ALA A 121 -3.65 -1.85 -13.18
C ALA A 121 -3.01 -1.91 -11.78
N ASP A 122 -2.13 -0.97 -11.46
CA ASP A 122 -1.51 -0.87 -10.14
C ASP A 122 -2.54 -0.52 -9.06
N ALA A 123 -3.48 0.37 -9.36
CA ALA A 123 -4.57 0.71 -8.44
C ALA A 123 -5.47 -0.48 -8.12
N ILE A 124 -5.85 -1.30 -9.09
CA ILE A 124 -6.69 -2.50 -8.82
C ILE A 124 -5.92 -3.55 -8.03
N ASN A 125 -4.61 -3.70 -8.27
CA ASN A 125 -3.74 -4.59 -7.50
C ASN A 125 -3.62 -4.12 -6.03
N LEU A 126 -3.52 -2.80 -5.80
CA LEU A 126 -3.44 -2.23 -4.46
C LEU A 126 -4.79 -2.23 -3.73
N ALA A 127 -5.91 -2.22 -4.45
CA ALA A 127 -7.25 -2.16 -3.87
C ALA A 127 -7.58 -3.35 -2.96
N VAL A 128 -6.89 -4.49 -3.11
CA VAL A 128 -6.99 -5.65 -2.21
C VAL A 128 -6.58 -5.35 -0.76
N TYR A 129 -5.85 -4.25 -0.56
CA TYR A 129 -5.41 -3.74 0.73
C TYR A 129 -6.27 -2.56 1.23
N ALA A 130 -7.42 -2.30 0.61
CA ALA A 130 -8.29 -1.19 1.02
C ALA A 130 -8.77 -1.34 2.48
N GLY A 131 -8.53 -0.30 3.26
CA GLY A 131 -8.85 -0.27 4.69
C GLY A 131 -7.94 -1.14 5.56
N LEU A 132 -6.73 -1.45 5.08
CA LEU A 132 -5.76 -2.24 5.81
C LEU A 132 -5.41 -1.60 7.17
N ARG A 133 -5.27 -2.48 8.17
CA ARG A 133 -4.89 -2.17 9.54
C ARG A 133 -3.71 -3.03 9.94
N TRP A 134 -2.83 -2.47 10.77
CA TRP A 134 -1.70 -3.16 11.39
C TRP A 134 -2.04 -3.46 12.84
N ILE A 135 -1.54 -4.57 13.36
CA ILE A 135 -1.31 -4.74 14.80
C ILE A 135 0.17 -4.49 15.02
N ARG A 136 0.49 -3.56 15.91
CA ARG A 136 1.84 -3.32 16.41
C ARG A 136 1.94 -3.80 17.85
N TRP A 137 3.06 -4.42 18.18
CA TRP A 137 3.38 -4.70 19.58
C TRP A 137 3.90 -3.41 20.23
N ILE A 138 3.39 -3.04 21.39
CA ILE A 138 3.80 -1.83 22.14
C ILE A 138 4.19 -2.16 23.59
N GLY A 139 4.27 -3.44 23.96
CA GLY A 139 4.72 -3.84 25.28
C GLY A 139 6.20 -3.53 25.51
N SER A 140 6.61 -3.46 26.78
CA SER A 140 7.99 -3.13 27.17
C SER A 140 9.00 -4.26 26.90
N GLU A 141 8.52 -5.50 26.89
CA GLU A 141 9.32 -6.70 26.63
C GLU A 141 9.20 -7.14 25.17
N HIS A 142 10.04 -8.09 24.76
CA HIS A 142 9.88 -8.73 23.45
C HIS A 142 8.58 -9.54 23.40
N LEU A 143 7.91 -9.55 22.25
CA LEU A 143 6.79 -10.43 21.99
C LEU A 143 7.31 -11.75 21.44
N GLU A 144 6.99 -12.85 22.10
CA GLU A 144 7.02 -14.17 21.48
C GLU A 144 5.69 -14.37 20.76
N MET A 145 5.72 -14.43 19.43
CA MET A 145 4.51 -14.51 18.62
C MET A 145 3.68 -15.74 19.01
N PRO A 146 2.42 -15.57 19.47
CA PRO A 146 1.58 -16.68 19.87
C PRO A 146 1.18 -17.53 18.66
N LEU A 147 0.63 -18.71 18.94
CA LEU A 147 -0.04 -19.52 17.91
C LEU A 147 -1.29 -18.77 17.44
N VAL A 148 -1.34 -18.44 16.15
CA VAL A 148 -2.53 -17.86 15.50
C VAL A 148 -3.21 -18.99 14.73
N ASP A 149 -4.48 -19.24 15.03
CA ASP A 149 -5.22 -20.30 14.36
C ASP A 149 -5.72 -19.86 12.98
N LEU A 150 -4.93 -20.17 11.95
CA LEU A 150 -5.25 -19.82 10.56
C LEU A 150 -6.57 -20.42 10.06
N ALA A 151 -7.07 -21.50 10.67
CA ALA A 151 -8.32 -22.14 10.26
C ALA A 151 -9.54 -21.35 10.74
N THR A 152 -9.52 -20.83 11.98
CA THR A 152 -10.58 -19.97 12.52
C THR A 152 -10.50 -18.53 12.02
N GLN A 153 -9.32 -18.09 11.58
CA GLN A 153 -9.18 -16.81 10.90
C GLN A 153 -10.01 -16.76 9.59
N GLY A 154 -10.32 -17.90 8.96
CA GLY A 154 -11.17 -17.95 7.77
C GLY A 154 -10.50 -17.43 6.49
N ALA A 155 -11.16 -17.70 5.36
CA ALA A 155 -10.73 -17.33 4.01
C ALA A 155 -11.33 -15.98 3.56
N GLN A 156 -11.41 -15.00 4.46
CA GLN A 156 -11.97 -13.68 4.15
C GLN A 156 -10.88 -12.61 4.15
N GLY A 157 -11.00 -11.68 3.20
CA GLY A 157 -10.13 -10.52 3.10
C GLY A 157 -8.66 -10.87 2.92
N THR A 158 -7.78 -10.00 3.41
CA THR A 158 -6.33 -10.13 3.27
C THR A 158 -5.70 -10.21 4.65
N PHE A 159 -4.70 -11.09 4.83
CA PHE A 159 -4.01 -11.27 6.10
C PHE A 159 -2.55 -11.70 5.93
N ALA A 160 -1.67 -11.05 6.69
CA ALA A 160 -0.34 -11.54 6.96
C ALA A 160 -0.03 -11.39 8.45
N CYS A 161 0.76 -12.31 8.98
CA CYS A 161 1.25 -12.23 10.35
C CYS A 161 2.61 -12.90 10.49
N ALA A 162 3.32 -12.56 11.56
CA ALA A 162 4.55 -13.24 11.90
C ALA A 162 4.29 -14.72 12.23
N GLN A 163 5.23 -15.58 11.86
CA GLN A 163 5.13 -16.99 12.20
C GLN A 163 5.14 -17.18 13.74
N PRO A 164 4.27 -18.04 14.31
CA PRO A 164 4.31 -18.40 15.72
C PRO A 164 5.71 -18.80 16.18
N GLY A 165 6.14 -18.29 17.33
CA GLY A 165 7.50 -18.45 17.86
C GLY A 165 8.51 -17.40 17.36
N THR A 166 8.13 -16.52 16.43
CA THR A 166 8.98 -15.37 16.07
C THR A 166 9.08 -14.41 17.26
N ILE A 167 10.30 -13.96 17.58
CA ILE A 167 10.51 -12.92 18.60
C ILE A 167 10.44 -11.55 17.91
N LEU A 168 9.57 -10.66 18.38
CA LEU A 168 9.35 -9.32 17.83
C LEU A 168 9.62 -8.26 18.91
N GLN A 169 10.03 -7.08 18.46
CA GLN A 169 10.39 -5.96 19.34
C GLN A 169 9.21 -5.02 19.57
N SER A 170 9.28 -4.23 20.63
CA SER A 170 8.33 -3.14 20.86
C SER A 170 8.37 -2.15 19.70
N GLY A 171 7.22 -1.81 19.15
CA GLY A 171 7.04 -0.97 17.98
C GLY A 171 6.91 -1.73 16.66
N SER A 172 7.33 -3.01 16.60
CA SER A 172 7.25 -3.83 15.38
C SER A 172 5.79 -4.17 15.03
N PRO A 173 5.40 -4.07 13.75
CA PRO A 173 4.18 -4.71 13.29
C PRO A 173 4.28 -6.22 13.53
N VAL A 174 3.18 -6.87 13.88
CA VAL A 174 3.13 -8.32 14.12
C VAL A 174 2.19 -9.00 13.13
N ALA A 175 1.24 -8.23 12.62
CA ALA A 175 0.28 -8.64 11.62
C ALA A 175 -0.32 -7.42 10.92
N TRP A 176 -0.90 -7.63 9.75
CA TRP A 176 -1.80 -6.70 9.11
C TRP A 176 -2.93 -7.43 8.40
N TRP A 177 -4.07 -6.78 8.28
CA TRP A 177 -5.26 -7.34 7.65
C TRP A 177 -6.16 -6.29 7.02
N ALA A 178 -7.01 -6.73 6.09
CA ALA A 178 -8.08 -5.95 5.49
C ALA A 178 -9.32 -6.83 5.29
N GLU A 179 -10.52 -6.24 5.34
CA GLU A 179 -11.80 -6.92 5.06
C GLU A 179 -12.06 -8.19 5.90
N ARG A 180 -11.58 -8.20 7.15
CA ARG A 180 -11.78 -9.28 8.12
C ARG A 180 -11.66 -8.75 9.54
N ASP A 181 -12.09 -9.55 10.51
CA ASP A 181 -11.87 -9.26 11.92
C ASP A 181 -10.41 -9.50 12.32
N ARG A 182 -10.00 -8.83 13.40
CA ARG A 182 -8.67 -9.01 13.98
C ARG A 182 -8.53 -10.44 14.56
N PRO A 183 -7.32 -11.03 14.54
CA PRO A 183 -7.08 -12.28 15.25
C PRO A 183 -7.26 -12.10 16.77
N PRO A 184 -8.07 -12.94 17.45
CA PRO A 184 -8.35 -12.81 18.88
C PRO A 184 -7.09 -13.07 19.76
N GLU A 185 -6.10 -13.80 19.25
CA GLU A 185 -4.82 -14.04 19.94
C GLU A 185 -3.92 -12.80 19.97
N LEU A 186 -4.22 -11.80 19.13
CA LEU A 186 -3.49 -10.55 19.03
C LEU A 186 -4.28 -9.38 19.64
N GLU A 187 -4.93 -9.66 20.78
CA GLU A 187 -5.70 -8.70 21.57
C GLU A 187 -5.06 -8.44 22.93
N GLY A 188 -5.29 -7.25 23.48
CA GLY A 188 -4.84 -6.87 24.82
C GLY A 188 -4.04 -5.57 24.85
N ALA A 189 -3.65 -5.15 26.05
CA ALA A 189 -3.03 -3.84 26.28
C ALA A 189 -1.66 -3.65 25.62
N GLY A 190 -1.00 -4.75 25.21
CA GLY A 190 0.28 -4.69 24.51
C GLY A 190 0.17 -4.54 22.99
N PHE A 191 -1.05 -4.49 22.44
CA PHE A 191 -1.28 -4.39 21.00
C PHE A 191 -1.95 -3.07 20.62
N GLU A 192 -1.38 -2.38 19.65
CA GLU A 192 -1.90 -1.15 19.07
C GLU A 192 -2.40 -1.42 17.64
N ILE A 193 -3.57 -0.89 17.29
CA ILE A 193 -4.09 -0.95 15.92
C ILE A 193 -3.82 0.37 15.22
N VAL A 194 -3.13 0.31 14.08
CA VAL A 194 -2.76 1.51 13.31
C VAL A 194 -3.21 1.33 11.86
N SER A 195 -3.60 2.43 11.21
CA SER A 195 -3.90 2.44 9.78
C SER A 195 -2.62 2.67 8.98
N GLY A 196 -2.44 1.97 7.86
CA GLY A 196 -1.26 2.18 7.02
C GLY A 196 -1.25 1.29 5.77
N PRO A 197 -0.25 1.45 4.88
CA PRO A 197 -0.09 0.61 3.70
C PRO A 197 0.34 -0.82 4.06
N PRO A 198 0.25 -1.81 3.15
CA PRO A 198 0.82 -3.13 3.40
C PRO A 198 2.36 -3.04 3.54
N VAL A 199 2.90 -3.69 4.57
CA VAL A 199 4.35 -3.68 4.88
C VAL A 199 4.92 -5.09 5.04
N GLN A 200 6.22 -5.21 4.89
CA GLN A 200 7.00 -6.39 5.27
C GLN A 200 8.06 -5.96 6.30
N ILE A 201 8.45 -6.89 7.16
CA ILE A 201 9.51 -6.71 8.14
C ILE A 201 10.67 -7.60 7.77
N TYR A 202 11.86 -7.04 7.64
CA TYR A 202 13.08 -7.75 7.30
C TYR A 202 14.03 -7.73 8.49
N ARG A 203 14.33 -8.91 9.02
CA ARG A 203 15.34 -9.09 10.06
C ARG A 203 16.72 -9.22 9.43
N ARG A 204 17.62 -8.31 9.79
CA ARG A 204 19.01 -8.30 9.37
C ARG A 204 19.91 -8.61 10.55
N LEU A 205 20.98 -9.35 10.26
CA LEU A 205 22.14 -9.40 11.12
C LEU A 205 23.09 -8.29 10.64
N GLU A 206 23.52 -7.45 11.56
CA GLU A 206 24.50 -6.42 11.26
C GLU A 206 25.85 -7.04 10.89
N SER A 207 26.71 -6.23 10.25
CA SER A 207 28.03 -6.66 9.78
C SER A 207 28.97 -7.20 10.87
N ASP A 208 28.70 -6.85 12.14
CA ASP A 208 29.43 -7.37 13.30
C ASP A 208 28.96 -8.76 13.75
N GLY A 209 27.85 -9.27 13.19
CA GLY A 209 27.24 -10.56 13.55
C GLY A 209 26.61 -10.61 14.93
N HIS A 210 26.59 -9.48 15.65
CA HIS A 210 26.21 -9.39 17.06
C HIS A 210 25.03 -8.47 17.31
N ARG A 211 24.49 -7.83 16.28
CA ARG A 211 23.28 -7.01 16.39
C ARG A 211 22.24 -7.50 15.40
N ILE A 212 21.00 -7.49 15.87
CA ILE A 212 19.83 -7.75 15.04
C ILE A 212 19.16 -6.42 14.76
N ARG A 213 18.68 -6.24 13.54
CA ARG A 213 17.92 -5.06 13.14
C ARG A 213 16.68 -5.49 12.39
N ASP A 214 15.53 -5.00 12.83
CA ASP A 214 14.30 -5.15 12.06
C ASP A 214 14.07 -3.87 11.25
N LEU A 215 13.90 -4.04 9.93
CA LEU A 215 13.54 -3.00 8.98
C LEU A 215 12.08 -3.21 8.54
N VAL A 216 11.23 -2.21 8.75
CA VAL A 216 9.88 -2.20 8.18
C VAL A 216 9.95 -1.52 6.81
N ALA A 217 9.43 -2.15 5.76
CA ALA A 217 9.44 -1.62 4.40
C ALA A 217 8.12 -1.93 3.65
N SER A 218 7.88 -1.25 2.53
CA SER A 218 6.74 -1.56 1.65
C SER A 218 6.80 -3.01 1.16
N ILE A 219 5.65 -3.68 1.02
CA ILE A 219 5.57 -5.03 0.45
C ILE A 219 6.03 -5.09 -1.02
N SER A 220 6.00 -3.96 -1.73
CA SER A 220 6.51 -3.84 -3.11
C SER A 220 8.04 -3.71 -3.18
N SER A 221 8.70 -3.43 -2.05
CA SER A 221 10.15 -3.28 -1.99
C SER A 221 10.81 -4.58 -1.54
N VAL A 222 11.75 -5.10 -2.34
CA VAL A 222 12.60 -6.22 -1.92
C VAL A 222 13.79 -5.67 -1.16
N ARG A 223 14.00 -6.18 0.05
CA ARG A 223 15.08 -5.76 0.94
C ARG A 223 15.89 -6.97 1.38
N ASP A 224 17.18 -6.75 1.64
CA ASP A 224 18.02 -7.77 2.26
C ASP A 224 17.51 -8.10 3.67
N GLY A 225 17.68 -9.36 4.09
CA GLY A 225 17.27 -9.86 5.40
C GLY A 225 16.18 -10.94 5.32
N LEU A 226 15.86 -11.52 6.47
CA LEU A 226 14.83 -12.54 6.61
C LEU A 226 13.46 -11.87 6.73
N PRO A 227 12.51 -12.09 5.81
CA PRO A 227 11.15 -11.59 5.97
C PRO A 227 10.47 -12.28 7.16
N LEU A 228 9.82 -11.49 8.01
CA LEU A 228 9.18 -11.98 9.24
C LEU A 228 7.68 -12.17 9.11
N LEU A 229 6.99 -11.35 8.30
CA LEU A 229 5.56 -11.50 8.07
C LEU A 229 5.32 -12.48 6.94
N VAL A 230 4.46 -13.46 7.19
CA VAL A 230 4.03 -14.47 6.22
C VAL A 230 2.66 -14.05 5.69
N PRO A 231 2.52 -13.72 4.41
CA PRO A 231 1.21 -13.60 3.78
C PRO A 231 0.49 -14.94 3.86
N VAL A 232 -0.66 -14.97 4.49
CA VAL A 232 -1.47 -16.18 4.65
C VAL A 232 -2.59 -16.20 3.62
N CYS A 233 -3.27 -15.06 3.46
CA CYS A 233 -4.45 -14.95 2.64
C CYS A 233 -4.48 -13.61 1.89
N LEU A 234 -4.92 -13.63 0.63
CA LEU A 234 -5.06 -12.45 -0.23
C LEU A 234 -6.43 -12.48 -0.90
N ALA A 235 -7.26 -11.46 -0.67
CA ALA A 235 -8.63 -11.40 -1.19
C ALA A 235 -9.49 -12.65 -0.89
N GLY A 236 -9.23 -13.34 0.21
CA GLY A 236 -9.89 -14.59 0.57
C GLY A 236 -9.25 -15.86 -0.01
N GLU A 237 -8.27 -15.74 -0.90
CA GLU A 237 -7.50 -16.88 -1.39
C GLU A 237 -6.37 -17.23 -0.41
N SER A 238 -6.19 -18.50 -0.08
CA SER A 238 -5.07 -18.96 0.73
C SER A 238 -3.80 -19.04 -0.11
N ILE A 239 -2.80 -18.22 0.23
CA ILE A 239 -1.55 -18.08 -0.54
C ILE A 239 -0.31 -18.52 0.25
N GLY A 240 -0.46 -18.78 1.55
CA GLY A 240 0.67 -19.13 2.40
C GLY A 240 0.27 -19.87 3.66
N ARG A 241 1.29 -20.41 4.34
CA ARG A 241 1.15 -21.14 5.59
C ARG A 241 2.44 -21.07 6.39
N PHE A 242 2.36 -21.31 7.69
CA PHE A 242 3.54 -21.57 8.49
C PHE A 242 4.17 -22.89 8.09
N THR A 243 5.48 -22.90 7.92
CA THR A 243 6.23 -24.07 7.41
C THR A 243 7.12 -24.71 8.46
N VAL A 244 7.25 -24.07 9.63
CA VAL A 244 8.06 -24.55 10.76
C VAL A 244 7.18 -24.64 12.00
N GLU A 245 7.40 -25.70 12.78
CA GLU A 245 6.74 -25.89 14.06
C GLU A 245 7.12 -24.79 15.06
N ALA A 246 6.11 -24.18 15.69
CA ALA A 246 6.28 -23.00 16.54
C ALA A 246 7.32 -23.19 17.68
N PRO A 247 7.36 -24.32 18.42
CA PRO A 247 8.36 -24.51 19.47
C PRO A 247 9.80 -24.55 18.95
N SER A 248 10.02 -25.21 17.82
CA SER A 248 11.35 -25.32 17.19
C SER A 248 11.80 -23.96 16.63
N TRP A 249 10.87 -23.22 16.03
CA TRP A 249 11.12 -21.87 15.54
C TRP A 249 11.48 -20.92 16.70
N LEU A 250 10.76 -20.99 17.81
CA LEU A 250 11.03 -20.18 19.00
C LEU A 250 12.41 -20.47 19.60
N GLU A 251 12.79 -21.74 19.74
CA GLU A 251 14.12 -22.11 20.25
C GLU A 251 15.26 -21.55 19.38
N THR A 252 15.07 -21.60 18.05
CA THR A 252 16.00 -21.01 17.08
C THR A 252 16.09 -19.49 17.26
N ASN A 253 14.95 -18.80 17.36
CA ASN A 253 14.91 -17.35 17.57
C ASN A 253 15.56 -16.95 18.91
N ARG A 254 15.27 -17.66 20.01
CA ARG A 254 15.87 -17.41 21.33
C ARG A 254 17.39 -17.57 21.29
N SER A 255 17.89 -18.57 20.57
CA SER A 255 19.32 -18.80 20.43
C SER A 255 19.99 -17.67 19.66
N ALA A 256 19.38 -17.21 18.56
CA ALA A 256 19.86 -16.07 17.79
C ALA A 256 19.86 -14.76 18.60
N PHE A 257 18.77 -14.46 19.33
CA PHE A 257 18.68 -13.26 20.16
C PHE A 257 19.69 -13.25 21.31
N LYS A 258 19.89 -14.39 21.98
CA LYS A 258 20.90 -14.51 23.06
C LYS A 258 22.31 -14.21 22.54
N ALA A 259 22.62 -14.59 21.30
CA ALA A 259 23.93 -14.34 20.69
C ALA A 259 24.14 -12.86 20.29
N ALA A 260 23.06 -12.09 20.14
CA ALA A 260 23.06 -10.74 19.56
C ALA A 260 22.69 -9.60 20.54
N ALA A 261 22.74 -9.84 21.85
CA ALA A 261 22.09 -9.02 22.88
C ALA A 261 22.76 -7.66 23.23
N ALA A 262 23.38 -6.94 22.28
CA ALA A 262 24.15 -5.73 22.60
C ALA A 262 23.53 -4.40 22.17
N ASP A 263 22.75 -4.34 21.08
CA ASP A 263 22.10 -3.07 20.66
C ASP A 263 21.09 -3.37 19.56
N LEU A 264 19.85 -2.91 19.71
CA LEU A 264 18.73 -3.22 18.81
C LEU A 264 18.03 -1.91 18.45
N THR A 265 18.20 -1.45 17.22
CA THR A 265 17.60 -0.19 16.74
C THR A 265 16.58 -0.50 15.66
N LEU A 266 15.31 -0.17 15.91
CA LEU A 266 14.26 -0.24 14.90
C LEU A 266 14.40 0.94 13.95
N GLU A 267 14.62 0.63 12.67
CA GLU A 267 14.51 1.62 11.60
C GLU A 267 13.14 1.49 10.97
N PHE A 268 12.36 2.55 11.08
CA PHE A 268 11.05 2.65 10.49
C PHE A 268 11.15 3.50 9.23
N GLU A 269 11.14 2.83 8.08
CA GLU A 269 11.10 3.49 6.78
C GLU A 269 9.89 2.98 6.02
N ILE A 270 8.73 3.62 6.25
CA ILE A 270 7.69 3.55 5.23
C ILE A 270 8.21 4.45 4.11
N GLU A 271 8.57 3.87 2.97
CA GLU A 271 8.73 4.65 1.74
C GLU A 271 7.41 5.39 1.49
N ALA A 272 7.39 6.66 1.87
CA ALA A 272 6.27 7.53 1.59
C ALA A 272 6.37 7.93 0.11
N LYS A 273 5.46 7.34 -0.67
CA LYS A 273 5.14 7.67 -2.06
C LYS A 273 6.13 7.13 -3.10
N PRO A 274 5.65 6.62 -4.26
CA PRO A 274 6.52 6.45 -5.43
C PRO A 274 7.20 7.80 -5.73
N PRO A 275 8.43 7.79 -6.28
CA PRO A 275 9.15 9.02 -6.59
C PRO A 275 8.25 9.92 -7.45
N SER A 276 8.20 11.21 -7.09
CA SER A 276 7.65 12.21 -7.99
C SER A 276 8.38 12.07 -9.33
N PRO A 277 7.68 11.97 -10.47
CA PRO A 277 8.36 12.16 -11.74
C PRO A 277 8.95 13.57 -11.74
N ASP A 278 10.27 13.65 -11.92
CA ASP A 278 10.99 14.88 -12.23
C ASP A 278 10.58 15.42 -13.62
#